data_AF-A0A6I7N6F1-F1
#
_entry.id   AF-A0A6I7N6F1-F1
#
_cell.length_a   1.000
_cell.length_b   1.000
_cell.length_c   1.000
_cell.angle_alpha   90.00
_cell.angle_beta   90.00
_cell.angle_gamma   90.00
#
_symmetry.space_group_name_H-M   'P 1'
#
loop_
_entity.id
_entity.type
_entity.pdbx_description
1 polymer ?
#
loop_
_entity_poly.entity_id
_entity_poly.type
_entity_poly.pdbx_seq_one_letter_code
_entity_poly.pdbx_strand_id
1 'polypeptide(L)' 'NIFDTYCTNTRLPNGRSNPGCGDVDLGELRYSAGVGLNWLTALGPLGFSLGRALNEESGDRTQFFQFTLGQTF' A
#
# COMPACT_ATOMS: atom_id res chain seq x y z
N ASN A 1 -11.53 6.38 -7.48
CA ASN A 1 -10.87 5.94 -8.73
C ASN A 1 -9.39 5.91 -8.44
N ILE A 2 -8.78 4.73 -8.36
CA ILE A 2 -7.35 4.58 -8.00
C ILE A 2 -6.44 4.77 -9.24
N PHE A 3 -7.05 4.89 -10.42
CA PHE A 3 -6.39 5.21 -11.67
C PHE A 3 -7.08 6.43 -12.26
N ASP A 4 -6.55 7.62 -12.00
CA ASP A 4 -6.87 8.78 -12.82
C ASP A 4 -5.87 8.82 -13.98
N THR A 5 -6.32 8.46 -15.18
CA THR A 5 -5.47 8.40 -16.38
C THR A 5 -5.34 9.74 -17.10
N TYR A 6 -5.97 10.80 -16.59
CA TYR A 6 -6.00 12.12 -17.24
C TYR A 6 -5.05 13.12 -16.58
N CYS A 7 -3.80 12.70 -16.36
CA CYS A 7 -2.70 13.53 -15.86
C CYS A 7 -2.07 14.41 -16.97
N THR A 8 -2.85 15.12 -17.77
CA THR A 8 -2.32 15.94 -18.88
C THR A 8 -2.26 17.41 -18.49
N ASN A 9 -1.14 18.08 -18.79
CA ASN A 9 -1.00 19.55 -18.66
C ASN A 9 -1.78 20.33 -19.76
N THR A 10 -2.89 19.76 -20.24
CA THR A 10 -3.76 20.38 -21.23
C THR A 10 -4.93 21.06 -20.53
N ARG A 11 -5.51 22.10 -21.16
CA ARG A 11 -6.77 22.67 -20.68
C ARG A 11 -7.90 21.66 -20.87
N LEU A 12 -8.77 21.56 -19.87
CA LEU A 12 -10.02 20.80 -19.94
C LEU A 12 -10.92 21.40 -21.04
N PRO A 13 -11.86 20.62 -21.62
CA PRO A 13 -12.77 21.10 -22.69
C PRO A 13 -13.60 22.34 -22.32
N ASN A 14 -13.77 22.58 -21.01
CA ASN A 14 -14.45 23.76 -20.45
C ASN A 14 -13.52 24.98 -20.28
N GLY A 15 -12.28 24.92 -20.77
CA GLY A 15 -11.31 26.01 -20.75
C GLY A 15 -10.51 26.18 -19.44
N ARG A 16 -10.72 25.33 -18.42
CA ARG A 16 -9.99 25.38 -17.15
C ARG A 16 -8.65 24.63 -17.22
N SER A 17 -7.69 25.03 -16.40
CA SER A 17 -6.43 24.32 -16.19
C SER A 17 -6.72 22.94 -15.59
N ASN A 18 -6.14 21.88 -16.14
CA ASN A 18 -6.13 20.58 -15.47
C ASN A 18 -5.10 20.66 -14.32
N PRO A 19 -5.48 20.40 -13.06
CA PRO A 19 -4.52 20.40 -11.93
C PRO A 19 -3.44 19.32 -12.05
N GLY A 20 -3.53 18.43 -13.05
CA GLY A 20 -2.59 17.32 -13.20
C GLY A 20 -2.73 16.34 -12.05
N CYS A 21 -1.73 15.48 -11.88
CA CYS A 21 -1.73 14.44 -10.85
C CYS A 21 -0.91 14.78 -9.61
N GLY A 22 -0.54 16.06 -9.46
CA GLY A 22 0.35 16.50 -8.40
C GLY A 22 1.77 15.93 -8.54
N ASP A 23 2.63 16.29 -7.60
CA ASP A 23 3.95 15.70 -7.45
C ASP A 23 3.86 14.52 -6.47
N VAL A 24 4.74 13.52 -6.66
CA VAL A 24 4.88 12.42 -5.69
C VAL A 24 5.66 12.93 -4.49
N ASP A 25 5.04 12.94 -3.31
CA ASP A 25 5.73 13.20 -2.06
C ASP A 25 6.38 11.92 -1.53
N LEU A 26 7.71 11.87 -1.55
CA LEU A 26 8.47 10.73 -1.03
C LEU A 26 8.38 10.60 0.49
N GLY A 27 8.03 11.68 1.21
CA GLY A 27 7.79 11.66 2.65
C GLY A 27 6.57 10.84 3.05
N GLU A 28 5.54 10.81 2.20
CA GLU A 28 4.32 10.04 2.43
C GLU A 28 4.49 8.53 2.16
N LEU A 29 5.67 8.09 1.70
CA LEU A 29 5.92 6.68 1.38
C LEU A 29 6.03 5.85 2.67
N ARG A 30 5.09 4.92 2.89
CA ARG A 30 5.12 3.99 4.02
C ARG A 30 6.01 2.78 3.72
N TYR A 31 6.94 2.49 4.62
CA TYR A 31 7.82 1.33 4.53
C TYR A 31 7.96 0.62 5.88
N SER A 32 8.31 -0.66 5.84
CA SER A 32 8.44 -1.52 7.02
C SER A 32 9.56 -2.54 6.85
N ALA A 33 10.03 -3.09 7.96
CA ALA A 33 10.96 -4.22 7.97
C ALA A 33 10.49 -5.27 8.97
N GLY A 34 10.76 -6.54 8.66
CA GLY A 34 10.23 -7.65 9.45
C GLY A 34 10.75 -9.00 9.02
N VAL A 35 10.26 -10.04 9.69
CA VAL A 35 10.53 -11.45 9.40
C VAL A 35 9.21 -12.17 9.11
N GLY A 36 9.27 -13.14 8.20
CA GLY A 36 8.13 -13.96 7.82
C GLY A 36 8.48 -15.44 7.86
N LEU A 37 7.52 -16.27 8.26
CA LEU A 37 7.60 -17.72 8.21
C LEU A 37 6.42 -18.25 7.42
N ASN A 38 6.71 -19.10 6.44
CA ASN A 38 5.72 -19.86 5.71
C ASN A 38 5.89 -21.34 6.04
N TRP A 39 4.80 -21.99 6.44
CA TRP A 39 4.77 -23.40 6.78
C TRP A 39 3.57 -24.08 6.10
N LEU A 40 3.83 -25.15 5.35
CA LEU A 40 2.78 -26.02 4.85
C LEU A 40 2.33 -26.99 5.95
N THR A 41 1.08 -26.86 6.39
CA THR A 41 0.49 -27.70 7.44
C THR A 41 -0.47 -28.74 6.85
N ALA A 42 -0.96 -29.67 7.67
CA ALA A 42 -1.97 -30.66 7.27
C ALA A 42 -3.30 -30.03 6.81
N LEU A 43 -3.59 -28.80 7.24
CA LEU A 43 -4.81 -28.05 6.89
C LEU A 43 -4.59 -27.05 5.75
N GLY A 44 -3.38 -26.97 5.19
CA GLY A 44 -3.01 -26.07 4.11
C GLY A 44 -1.90 -25.08 4.47
N PRO A 45 -1.65 -24.09 3.59
CA PRO A 45 -0.64 -23.07 3.81
C PRO A 45 -0.95 -22.22 5.05
N LEU A 46 0.07 -22.02 5.89
CA LEU A 46 0.03 -21.14 7.04
C LEU A 46 1.21 -20.16 6.97
N GLY A 47 0.91 -18.87 6.94
CA GLY A 47 1.88 -17.79 6.91
C GLY A 47 1.81 -16.96 8.18
N PHE A 48 2.98 -16.54 8.69
CA PHE A 48 3.12 -15.58 9.79
C PHE A 48 4.08 -14.48 9.37
N SER A 49 3.78 -13.24 9.71
CA SER A 49 4.71 -12.12 9.57
C SER A 49 4.72 -11.26 10.82
N LEU A 50 5.94 -10.86 11.20
CA LEU A 50 6.22 -9.89 12.25
C LEU A 50 6.96 -8.73 11.60
N GLY A 51 6.36 -7.54 11.60
CA GLY A 51 6.91 -6.37 10.94
C GLY A 51 6.71 -5.11 11.75
N ARG A 52 7.65 -4.17 11.62
CA ARG A 52 7.54 -2.85 12.23
C ARG A 52 7.50 -1.80 11.11
N ALA A 53 6.54 -0.89 11.20
CA ALA A 53 6.52 0.30 10.35
C ALA A 53 7.72 1.20 10.69
N LEU A 54 8.43 1.64 9.65
CA LEU A 54 9.63 2.47 9.77
C LEU A 54 9.38 3.93 9.38
N ASN A 55 8.25 4.21 8.72
CA ASN A 55 7.73 5.55 8.48
C ASN A 55 6.23 5.57 8.80
N GLU A 56 5.92 5.54 10.09
CA GLU A 56 4.53 5.65 10.59
C GLU A 56 4.18 7.11 10.83
N GLU A 57 2.99 7.51 10.40
CA GLU A 57 2.46 8.86 10.62
C GLU A 57 1.16 8.85 11.43
N SER A 58 0.79 10.03 11.93
CA SER A 58 -0.46 10.24 12.63
C SER A 58 -1.65 9.92 11.73
N GLY A 59 -2.41 8.89 12.10
CA GLY A 59 -3.55 8.40 11.32
C GLY A 59 -3.31 7.05 10.66
N ASP A 60 -2.07 6.59 10.60
CA ASP A 60 -1.75 5.25 10.12
C ASP A 60 -2.26 4.19 11.09
N ARG A 61 -2.79 3.10 10.53
CA ARG A 61 -3.20 1.91 11.29
C ARG A 61 -2.15 0.83 11.13
N THR A 62 -1.23 0.75 12.08
CA THR A 62 -0.16 -0.25 12.06
C THR A 62 -0.61 -1.57 12.67
N GLN A 63 -0.14 -2.68 12.10
CA GLN A 63 -0.37 -4.03 12.62
C GLN A 63 0.95 -4.80 12.58
N PHE A 64 1.53 -5.05 13.76
CA PHE A 64 2.88 -5.61 13.87
C PHE A 64 2.95 -7.14 13.67
N PHE A 65 1.83 -7.85 13.86
CA PHE A 65 1.72 -9.29 13.66
C PHE A 65 0.55 -9.62 12.74
N GLN A 66 0.81 -10.42 11.71
CA GLN A 66 -0.20 -10.89 10.77
C GLN A 66 -0.03 -12.40 10.55
N PHE A 67 -1.16 -13.08 10.33
CA PHE A 67 -1.18 -14.49 9.97
C PHE A 67 -2.21 -14.76 8.87
N THR A 68 -1.98 -15.80 8.09
CA THR A 68 -2.88 -16.25 7.03
C THR A 68 -2.99 -17.76 7.06
N LEU A 69 -4.20 -18.30 6.98
CA LEU A 69 -4.48 -19.73 7.00
C LEU A 69 -5.39 -20.09 5.82
N GLY A 70 -4.99 -21.10 5.04
CA GLY A 70 -5.80 -21.62 3.93
C GLY A 70 -5.34 -21.13 2.57
N GLN A 71 -6.27 -21.00 1.61
CA GLN A 71 -5.93 -20.59 0.25
C GLN A 71 -5.67 -19.08 0.23
N THR A 72 -4.47 -18.69 -0.20
CA THR A 72 -4.10 -17.31 -0.49
C THR A 72 -4.81 -16.83 -1.76
N PHE A 73 -5.27 -15.57 -1.77
CA PHE A 73 -5.96 -14.91 -2.89
C PHE A 73 -5.14 -14.88 -4.18
#